data_AF-A0A4R4SRR8-F1
#
_entry.id   AF-A0A4R4SRR8-F1
#
_cell.length_a   1.000
_cell.length_b   1.000
_cell.length_c   1.000
_cell.angle_alpha   90.00
_cell.angle_beta   90.00
_cell.angle_gamma   90.00
#
_symmetry.space_group_name_H-M   'P 1'
#
loop_
_entity.id
_entity.type
_entity.pdbx_description
1 polymer ?
#
loop_
_entity_poly.entity_id
_entity_poly.type
_entity_poly.pdbx_seq_one_letter_code
_entity_poly.pdbx_strand_id
1 'polypeptide(L)'
;MTSRAQDGTLSAVSFDLSVWALPVGATPADVRAAVQRCRQGQHGERYPDPRVVAFYRAITASYPDRPAGPGSPWEVAPLHAANDHIEMNLNPACEDQVLLDIERLAGEHDLMLFDYQDGSVYPPPARARR
;
A
#
# COMPACT_ATOMS: atom_id res chain seq x y z
N MET A 1 2.83 28.08 39.10
CA MET A 1 2.70 28.25 37.64
C MET A 1 3.17 26.95 37.02
N THR A 2 2.22 26.14 36.59
CA THR A 2 2.36 24.74 36.20
C THR A 2 3.07 24.59 34.85
N SER A 3 3.90 23.55 34.77
CA SER A 3 4.76 23.18 33.65
C SER A 3 4.03 22.97 32.34
N ARG A 4 4.74 23.27 31.25
CA ARG A 4 4.43 22.98 29.84
C ARG A 4 4.02 21.52 29.63
N ALA A 5 2.86 21.30 29.03
CA ALA A 5 2.63 20.14 28.19
C ALA A 5 3.16 20.48 26.80
N GLN A 6 4.24 19.80 26.40
CA GLN A 6 4.58 19.65 25.00
C GLN A 6 3.55 18.67 24.43
N ASP A 7 2.56 19.17 23.68
CA ASP A 7 1.76 18.33 22.80
C ASP A 7 2.66 17.98 21.61
N GLY A 8 3.54 17.01 21.87
CA GLY A 8 4.24 16.30 20.82
C GLY A 8 3.18 15.70 19.93
N THR A 9 3.14 16.17 18.68
CA THR A 9 2.52 15.46 17.57
C THR A 9 2.99 14.01 17.65
N LEU A 10 2.15 13.14 18.20
CA LEU A 10 2.18 11.74 17.83
C LEU A 10 1.85 11.78 16.35
N SER A 11 2.86 11.82 15.50
CA SER A 11 2.73 11.26 14.15
C SER A 11 2.25 9.84 14.41
N ALA A 12 0.93 9.65 14.33
CA ALA A 12 0.32 8.35 14.33
C ALA A 12 1.12 7.55 13.32
N VAL A 13 1.66 6.41 13.77
CA VAL A 13 2.36 5.48 12.90
C VAL A 13 1.32 5.11 11.85
N SER A 14 1.39 5.74 10.67
CA SER A 14 0.43 5.47 9.63
C SER A 14 0.74 4.07 9.14
N PHE A 15 -0.19 3.15 9.31
CA PHE A 15 -0.08 1.79 8.76
C PHE A 15 -0.38 1.92 7.27
N ASP A 16 0.56 2.51 6.53
CA ASP A 16 0.40 2.74 5.11
C ASP A 16 1.17 1.66 4.36
N LEU A 17 0.44 0.94 3.51
CA LEU A 17 1.00 -0.03 2.59
C LEU A 17 0.81 0.46 1.16
N SER A 18 1.77 0.18 0.30
CA SER A 18 1.58 0.37 -1.14
C SER A 18 2.04 -0.84 -1.93
N VAL A 19 1.31 -1.16 -2.98
CA VAL A 19 1.67 -2.24 -3.92
C VAL A 19 2.10 -1.63 -5.24
N TRP A 20 3.19 -2.14 -5.82
CA TRP A 20 3.85 -1.55 -6.99
C TRP A 20 4.03 -2.57 -8.11
N ALA A 21 3.56 -2.20 -9.30
CA ALA A 21 3.78 -2.93 -10.53
C ALA A 21 5.09 -2.48 -11.20
N LEU A 22 6.20 -3.07 -10.77
CA LEU A 22 7.50 -2.87 -11.40
C LEU A 22 7.84 -3.99 -12.40
N PRO A 23 8.83 -3.77 -13.29
CA PRO A 23 9.36 -4.82 -14.15
C PRO A 23 9.86 -6.03 -13.35
N VAL A 24 9.81 -7.21 -13.98
CA VAL A 24 10.37 -8.44 -13.39
C VAL A 24 11.85 -8.25 -13.05
N GLY A 25 12.24 -8.65 -11.83
CA GLY A 25 13.60 -8.47 -11.32
C GLY A 25 13.86 -7.12 -10.65
N ALA A 26 12.83 -6.28 -10.48
CA ALA A 26 12.93 -5.05 -9.71
C ALA A 26 13.42 -5.32 -8.28
N THR A 27 14.27 -4.43 -7.80
CA THR A 27 14.88 -4.50 -6.48
C THR A 27 14.12 -3.64 -5.46
N PRO A 28 14.36 -3.83 -4.15
CA PRO A 28 13.87 -2.91 -3.12
C PRO A 28 14.26 -1.44 -3.36
N ALA A 29 15.42 -1.19 -3.98
CA ALA A 29 15.84 0.17 -4.29
C ALA A 29 14.97 0.80 -5.40
N ASP A 30 14.54 0.01 -6.38
CA ASP A 30 13.67 0.47 -7.46
C ASP A 30 12.27 0.86 -6.95
N VAL A 31 11.74 0.11 -5.98
CA VAL A 31 10.48 0.43 -5.28
C VAL A 31 10.59 1.75 -4.57
N ARG A 32 11.64 1.93 -3.74
CA ARG A 32 11.86 3.20 -3.05
C ARG A 32 12.04 4.37 -4.02
N ALA A 33 12.72 4.16 -5.15
CA ALA A 33 12.84 5.18 -6.19
C ALA A 33 11.49 5.51 -6.84
N ALA A 34 10.62 4.52 -7.05
CA ALA A 34 9.27 4.72 -7.58
C ALA A 34 8.38 5.51 -6.60
N VAL A 35 8.43 5.17 -5.31
CA VAL A 35 7.75 5.92 -4.23
C VAL A 35 8.19 7.40 -4.24
N GLN A 36 9.49 7.69 -4.35
CA GLN A 36 9.97 9.07 -4.41
C GLN A 36 9.48 9.82 -5.66
N ARG A 37 9.38 9.15 -6.82
CA ARG A 37 8.82 9.75 -8.04
C ARG A 37 7.32 10.06 -7.88
N CYS A 38 6.54 9.14 -7.30
CA CYS A 38 5.13 9.37 -7.00
C CYS A 38 4.93 10.60 -6.11
N ARG A 39 5.72 10.74 -5.03
CA ARG A 39 5.69 11.93 -4.16
C ARG A 39 6.01 13.24 -4.87
N GLN A 40 6.70 13.16 -6.02
CA GLN A 40 6.99 14.31 -6.88
C GLN A 40 5.94 14.51 -7.99
N GLY A 41 4.85 13.74 -7.98
CA GLY A 41 3.81 13.74 -9.01
C GLY A 41 4.24 13.13 -10.34
N GLN A 42 5.33 12.37 -10.35
CA GLN A 42 5.88 11.76 -11.56
C GLN A 42 5.38 10.33 -11.70
N HIS A 43 4.39 10.14 -12.57
CA HIS A 43 3.89 8.83 -12.97
C HIS A 43 4.20 8.57 -14.44
N GLY A 44 4.41 7.31 -14.81
CA GLY A 44 4.51 6.95 -16.21
C GLY A 44 3.18 7.21 -16.93
N GLU A 45 3.21 7.86 -18.09
CA GLU A 45 2.04 7.96 -18.99
C GLU A 45 1.73 6.57 -19.57
N ARG A 46 0.87 5.81 -18.90
CA ARG A 46 0.39 4.50 -19.35
C ARG A 46 -1.05 4.25 -18.90
N TYR A 47 -1.69 3.29 -19.55
CA TYR A 47 -2.87 2.63 -19.02
C TYR A 47 -2.55 1.94 -17.68
N PRO A 48 -3.53 1.78 -16.77
CA PRO A 48 -3.34 1.01 -15.54
C PRO A 48 -2.76 -0.38 -15.81
N ASP A 49 -1.71 -0.74 -15.07
CA ASP A 49 -1.11 -2.08 -15.14
C ASP A 49 -2.18 -3.11 -14.75
N PRO A 50 -2.41 -4.16 -15.56
CA PRO A 50 -3.42 -5.17 -15.27
C PRO A 50 -3.28 -5.83 -13.90
N ARG A 51 -2.05 -5.93 -13.36
CA ARG A 51 -1.79 -6.47 -12.02
C ARG A 51 -2.35 -5.58 -10.92
N VAL A 52 -2.16 -4.26 -11.06
CA VAL A 52 -2.71 -3.25 -10.14
C VAL A 52 -4.24 -3.28 -10.19
N VAL A 53 -4.82 -3.36 -11.40
CA VAL A 53 -6.27 -3.47 -11.57
C VAL A 53 -6.81 -4.76 -10.93
N ALA A 54 -6.12 -5.88 -11.09
CA ALA A 54 -6.53 -7.16 -10.50
C ALA A 54 -6.47 -7.11 -8.97
N PHE A 55 -5.38 -6.59 -8.40
CA PHE A 55 -5.25 -6.37 -6.96
C PHE A 55 -6.36 -5.46 -6.43
N TYR A 56 -6.60 -4.31 -7.05
CA TYR A 56 -7.65 -3.37 -6.63
C TYR A 56 -9.01 -4.06 -6.58
N ARG A 57 -9.36 -4.81 -7.63
CA ARG A 57 -10.64 -5.54 -7.68
C ARG A 57 -10.74 -6.60 -6.58
N ALA A 58 -9.66 -7.34 -6.34
CA ALA A 58 -9.65 -8.40 -5.34
C ALA A 58 -9.76 -7.84 -3.91
N ILE A 59 -8.95 -6.83 -3.58
CA ILE A 59 -8.95 -6.25 -2.23
C ILE A 59 -10.28 -5.54 -1.94
N THR A 60 -10.84 -4.83 -2.93
CA THR A 60 -12.12 -4.10 -2.74
C THR A 60 -13.36 -4.98 -2.79
N ALA A 61 -13.24 -6.22 -3.29
CA ALA A 61 -14.32 -7.20 -3.17
C ALA A 61 -14.51 -7.66 -1.71
N SER A 62 -13.41 -7.78 -0.95
CA SER A 62 -13.43 -8.13 0.48
C SER A 62 -13.59 -6.91 1.38
N TYR A 63 -12.96 -5.79 1.01
CA TYR A 63 -12.84 -4.57 1.81
C TYR A 63 -13.25 -3.36 0.96
N PRO A 64 -14.56 -3.05 0.88
CA PRO A 64 -15.07 -2.07 -0.06
C PRO A 64 -14.39 -0.71 0.03
N ASP A 65 -13.97 -0.17 -1.12
CA ASP A 65 -13.43 1.19 -1.24
C ASP A 65 -14.57 2.22 -1.27
N ARG A 66 -15.10 2.49 -0.08
CA ARG A 66 -16.21 3.42 0.18
C ARG A 66 -15.88 4.26 1.41
N PRO A 67 -16.55 5.40 1.64
CA PRO A 67 -16.23 6.30 2.74
C PRO A 67 -16.01 5.56 4.06
N ALA A 68 -14.87 5.85 4.70
CA ALA A 68 -14.45 5.18 5.93
C ALA A 68 -15.53 5.33 7.01
N GLY A 69 -15.79 4.25 7.74
CA GLY A 69 -16.79 4.17 8.79
C GLY A 69 -16.51 2.98 9.71
N PRO A 70 -17.36 2.75 10.72
CA PRO A 70 -17.19 1.63 11.64
C PRO A 70 -17.04 0.29 10.89
N GLY A 71 -15.95 -0.43 11.16
CA GLY A 71 -15.63 -1.70 10.50
C GLY A 71 -14.95 -1.58 9.13
N SER A 72 -14.64 -0.37 8.66
CA SER A 72 -13.76 -0.18 7.50
C SER A 72 -12.30 -0.44 7.92
N PRO A 73 -11.53 -1.21 7.14
CA PRO A 73 -10.09 -1.33 7.35
C PRO A 73 -9.33 -0.11 6.84
N TRP A 74 -9.98 0.76 6.07
CA TRP A 74 -9.37 1.98 5.52
C TRP A 74 -9.57 3.16 6.46
N GLU A 75 -8.47 3.83 6.80
CA GLU A 75 -8.46 5.13 7.48
C GLU A 75 -8.82 6.25 6.49
N VAL A 76 -8.30 6.15 5.26
CA VAL A 76 -8.60 7.07 4.16
C VAL A 76 -9.21 6.28 3.00
N ALA A 77 -10.38 6.73 2.55
CA ALA A 77 -11.03 6.26 1.34
C ALA A 77 -11.53 7.47 0.51
N PRO A 78 -11.45 7.44 -0.83
CA PRO A 78 -11.04 6.29 -1.64
C PRO A 78 -9.56 5.96 -1.55
N LEU A 79 -9.19 4.72 -1.84
CA LEU A 79 -7.79 4.30 -1.95
C LEU A 79 -7.07 5.13 -3.03
N HIS A 80 -5.78 5.43 -2.82
CA HIS A 80 -4.99 6.08 -3.86
C HIS A 80 -4.64 5.05 -4.93
N ALA A 81 -5.39 5.02 -6.03
CA ALA A 81 -5.12 4.14 -7.16
C ALA A 81 -4.52 4.92 -8.33
N ALA A 82 -3.27 4.61 -8.67
CA ALA A 82 -2.58 5.13 -9.84
C ALA A 82 -2.37 4.01 -10.88
N ASN A 83 -1.74 4.34 -12.00
CA ASN A 83 -1.55 3.38 -13.09
C ASN A 83 -0.61 2.22 -12.72
N ASP A 84 0.35 2.47 -11.84
CA ASP A 84 1.44 1.55 -11.50
C ASP A 84 1.46 1.14 -10.03
N HIS A 85 0.60 1.69 -9.20
CA HIS A 85 0.53 1.37 -7.78
C HIS A 85 -0.82 1.70 -7.14
N ILE A 86 -1.04 1.11 -5.96
CA ILE A 86 -2.12 1.51 -5.05
C ILE A 86 -1.51 1.78 -3.68
N GLU A 87 -1.87 2.90 -3.06
CA GLU A 87 -1.57 3.20 -1.66
C GLU A 87 -2.82 3.05 -0.79
N MET A 88 -2.66 2.36 0.33
CA MET A 88 -3.70 2.03 1.29
C MET A 88 -3.30 2.63 2.63
N ASN A 89 -4.18 3.48 3.17
CA ASN A 89 -4.03 4.00 4.53
C ASN A 89 -4.90 3.15 5.45
N LEU A 90 -4.29 2.36 6.32
CA LEU A 90 -5.02 1.42 7.17
C LEU A 90 -5.49 2.07 8.46
N ASN A 91 -6.71 1.73 8.86
CA ASN A 91 -7.21 2.00 10.20
C ASN A 91 -6.35 1.19 11.19
N PRO A 92 -5.70 1.81 12.20
CA PRO A 92 -4.87 1.10 13.16
C PRO A 92 -5.60 0.02 13.99
N ALA A 93 -6.93 0.07 14.02
CA ALA A 93 -7.78 -0.93 14.69
C ALA A 93 -8.30 -2.02 13.74
N CYS A 94 -7.87 -2.05 12.48
CA CYS A 94 -8.26 -3.12 11.55
C CYS A 94 -7.69 -4.47 11.99
N GLU A 95 -8.37 -5.55 11.60
CA GLU A 95 -7.92 -6.90 11.92
C GLU A 95 -6.62 -7.24 11.18
N ASP A 96 -5.69 -7.95 11.84
CA ASP A 96 -4.44 -8.43 11.22
C ASP A 96 -4.67 -9.19 9.91
N GLN A 97 -5.84 -9.83 9.77
CA GLN A 97 -6.24 -10.53 8.55
C GLN A 97 -6.22 -9.62 7.30
N VAL A 98 -6.47 -8.32 7.45
CA VAL A 98 -6.39 -7.35 6.35
C VAL A 98 -4.96 -7.26 5.81
N LEU A 99 -3.96 -7.22 6.71
CA LEU A 99 -2.55 -7.20 6.34
C LEU A 99 -2.14 -8.48 5.60
N LEU A 100 -2.59 -9.64 6.12
CA LEU A 100 -2.33 -10.94 5.51
C LEU A 100 -2.95 -11.06 4.12
N ASP A 101 -4.16 -10.53 3.92
CA ASP A 101 -4.81 -10.51 2.62
C ASP A 101 -4.14 -9.54 1.65
N ILE A 102 -3.65 -8.40 2.10
CA ILE A 102 -2.84 -7.48 1.27
C ILE A 102 -1.56 -8.17 0.81
N GLU A 103 -0.80 -8.79 1.72
CA GLU A 103 0.44 -9.51 1.39
C GLU A 103 0.18 -10.65 0.41
N ARG A 104 -0.83 -11.48 0.68
CA ARG A 104 -1.22 -12.60 -0.18
C ARG A 104 -1.61 -12.12 -1.57
N LEU A 105 -2.49 -11.12 -1.67
CA LEU A 105 -2.96 -10.59 -2.96
C LEU A 105 -1.83 -9.89 -3.74
N ALA A 106 -0.94 -9.18 -3.06
CA ALA A 106 0.25 -8.60 -3.69
C ALA A 106 1.11 -9.71 -4.32
N GLY A 107 1.31 -10.81 -3.60
CA GLY A 107 2.04 -11.97 -4.12
C GLY A 107 1.33 -12.66 -5.29
N GLU A 108 0.03 -12.88 -5.21
CA GLU A 108 -0.78 -13.51 -6.28
C GLU A 108 -0.76 -12.72 -7.59
N HIS A 109 -0.67 -11.39 -7.50
CA HIS A 109 -0.67 -10.47 -8.63
C HIS A 109 0.73 -10.01 -9.05
N ASP A 110 1.80 -10.62 -8.52
CA ASP A 110 3.19 -10.30 -8.86
C ASP A 110 3.51 -8.79 -8.67
N LEU A 111 3.09 -8.25 -7.52
CA LEU A 111 3.32 -6.87 -7.09
C LEU A 111 4.35 -6.82 -5.95
N MET A 112 5.16 -5.76 -5.94
CA MET A 112 6.05 -5.47 -4.82
C MET A 112 5.26 -4.75 -3.72
N LEU A 113 5.30 -5.24 -2.48
CA LEU A 113 4.68 -4.56 -1.33
C LEU A 113 5.71 -3.69 -0.63
N PHE A 114 5.36 -2.44 -0.37
CA PHE A 114 6.17 -1.48 0.36
C PHE A 114 5.47 -1.08 1.65
N ASP A 115 6.21 -1.18 2.75
CA ASP A 115 5.79 -0.72 4.07
C ASP A 115 6.41 0.67 4.34
N TYR A 116 5.56 1.68 4.51
CA TYR A 116 5.99 3.04 4.78
C TYR A 116 6.55 3.24 6.20
N GLN A 117 6.28 2.32 7.12
CA GLN A 117 6.64 2.44 8.53
C GLN A 117 8.14 2.23 8.77
N ASP A 118 8.71 1.22 8.13
CA ASP A 118 10.12 0.85 8.28
C ASP A 118 10.92 0.92 6.96
N GLY A 119 10.23 1.14 5.83
CA GLY A 119 10.84 1.18 4.50
C GLY A 119 11.15 -0.20 3.93
N SER A 120 10.61 -1.26 4.54
CA SER A 120 10.71 -2.63 4.07
C SER A 120 10.02 -2.81 2.72
N VAL A 121 10.58 -3.71 1.92
CA VAL A 121 10.03 -4.09 0.62
C VAL A 121 9.92 -5.60 0.59
N TYR A 122 8.72 -6.10 0.33
CA TYR A 122 8.42 -7.52 0.22
C TYR A 122 8.20 -7.85 -1.27
N PRO A 123 9.14 -8.56 -1.92
CA PRO A 123 8.95 -9.00 -3.29
C PRO A 123 7.86 -10.07 -3.37
N PRO A 124 7.16 -10.22 -4.51
CA PRO A 124 6.25 -11.33 -4.70
C PRO A 124 7.01 -12.65 -4.55
N PRO A 125 6.38 -13.70 -3.98
CA PRO A 125 7.04 -14.99 -3.80
C PRO A 125 7.53 -15.49 -5.15
N ALA A 126 8.77 -15.97 -5.20
CA ALA A 126 9.32 -16.54 -6.41
C ALA A 126 8.40 -17.68 -6.88
N ARG A 127 7.70 -17.48 -7.99
CA ARG A 127 6.93 -18.55 -8.63
C ARG A 127 7.92 -19.67 -8.89
N ALA A 128 7.86 -20.73 -8.11
CA ALA A 128 8.53 -21.98 -8.45
C ALA A 128 8.02 -22.32 -9.85
N ARG A 129 8.91 -22.23 -10.84
CA ARG A 129 8.61 -22.63 -12.22
C ARG A 129 8.08 -24.07 -12.13
N ARG A 130 6.78 -24.25 -12.29
CA ARG A 130 6.18 -25.55 -12.55
C ARG A 130 6.32 -25.85 -14.03
#